data_AF-A0A0D7PBM8-F1
#
_entry.id   AF-A0A0D7PBM8-F1
#
_cell.length_a   1.000
_cell.length_b   1.000
_cell.length_c   1.000
_cell.angle_alpha   90.00
_cell.angle_beta   90.00
_cell.angle_gamma   90.00
#
_symmetry.space_group_name_H-M   'P 1'
#
loop_
_entity.id
_entity.type
_entity.pdbx_description
1 polymer ?
#
loop_
_entity_poly.entity_id
_entity_poly.type
_entity_poly.pdbx_seq_one_letter_code
_entity_poly.pdbx_strand_id
1 'polypeptide(L)' 'MPRYFFNVHNLGPDTDVQGEDLPDDEAAWREATVYAGELFKDVDGKLRPGQEWTLEVTDEAGNSIFNIHISTKNKK' A
#
# COMPACT_ATOMS: atom_id res chain seq x y z
N MET A 1 -15.28 -9.39 -11.82
CA MET A 1 -14.05 -9.48 -11.02
C MET A 1 -14.22 -8.49 -9.88
N PRO A 2 -13.89 -8.86 -8.63
CA PRO A 2 -13.88 -7.89 -7.54
C PRO A 2 -12.89 -6.76 -7.82
N ARG A 3 -13.28 -5.54 -7.46
CA ARG A 3 -12.44 -4.34 -7.53
C ARG A 3 -11.74 -4.16 -6.19
N TYR A 4 -10.42 -3.93 -6.24
CA TYR A 4 -9.61 -3.63 -5.06
C TYR A 4 -8.95 -2.26 -5.23
N PHE A 5 -8.82 -1.51 -4.14
CA PHE A 5 -8.17 -0.20 -4.14
C PHE A 5 -6.94 -0.21 -3.24
N PHE A 6 -5.85 0.41 -3.70
CA PHE A 6 -4.53 0.40 -3.08
C PHE A 6 -4.19 1.79 -2.52
N ASN A 7 -4.63 2.06 -1.29
CA ASN A 7 -4.50 3.37 -0.65
C ASN A 7 -3.15 3.54 0.04
N VAL A 8 -2.32 4.43 -0.50
CA VAL A 8 -1.02 4.77 0.09
C VAL A 8 -1.16 5.98 1.01
N HIS A 9 -0.59 5.87 2.21
CA HIS A 9 -0.52 6.97 3.17
C HIS A 9 0.93 7.38 3.45
N ASN A 10 1.13 8.68 3.71
CA ASN A 10 2.37 9.31 4.20
C ASN A 10 3.59 9.40 3.26
N LEU A 11 3.58 8.93 2.01
CA LEU A 11 4.71 9.14 1.06
C LEU A 11 4.34 9.35 -0.44
N GLY A 12 3.07 9.49 -0.82
CA GLY A 12 2.67 9.57 -2.23
C GLY A 12 1.23 10.09 -2.39
N PRO A 13 0.71 10.20 -3.64
CA PRO A 13 -0.65 10.67 -3.85
C PRO A 13 -1.64 9.82 -3.03
N ASP A 14 -2.27 10.52 -2.10
CA ASP A 14 -3.36 10.08 -1.23
C ASP A 14 -4.44 9.41 -2.10
N THR A 15 -4.63 8.10 -1.92
CA THR A 15 -5.77 7.32 -2.44
C THR A 15 -5.70 6.92 -3.92
N ASP A 16 -5.73 5.60 -4.16
CA ASP A 16 -5.98 5.05 -5.49
C ASP A 16 -7.48 5.21 -5.81
N VAL A 17 -7.78 5.99 -6.85
CA VAL A 17 -9.16 6.28 -7.31
C VAL A 17 -9.60 5.41 -8.49
N GLN A 18 -8.71 4.62 -9.09
CA GLN A 18 -9.05 3.74 -10.21
C GLN A 18 -9.42 2.35 -9.72
N GLY A 19 -8.61 1.80 -8.81
CA GLY A 19 -8.71 0.43 -8.35
C GLY A 19 -8.49 -0.60 -9.46
N GLU A 20 -8.17 -1.83 -9.09
CA GLU A 20 -7.83 -2.89 -10.02
C GLU A 20 -8.82 -4.06 -9.95
N ASP A 21 -9.18 -4.61 -11.12
CA ASP A 21 -10.01 -5.82 -11.21
C ASP A 21 -9.12 -7.04 -11.00
N LEU A 22 -9.24 -7.69 -9.84
CA LEU A 22 -8.48 -8.89 -9.53
C LEU A 22 -9.41 -10.08 -9.33
N PRO A 23 -8.95 -11.32 -9.57
CA PRO A 23 -9.79 -12.50 -9.51
C PRO A 23 -10.22 -12.86 -8.08
N ASP A 24 -9.37 -12.60 -7.09
CA ASP A 24 -9.54 -13.00 -5.70
C ASP A 24 -8.60 -12.23 -4.75
N ASP A 25 -8.79 -12.42 -3.45
CA ASP A 25 -8.04 -11.74 -2.40
C ASP A 25 -6.55 -12.12 -2.38
N GLU A 26 -6.17 -13.32 -2.83
CA GLU A 26 -4.78 -13.75 -2.91
C GLU A 26 -4.05 -12.99 -4.03
N ALA A 27 -4.72 -12.80 -5.17
CA ALA A 27 -4.22 -11.94 -6.23
C ALA A 27 -4.06 -10.49 -5.76
N ALA A 28 -5.03 -9.95 -5.01
CA ALA A 28 -4.95 -8.63 -4.40
C ALA A 28 -3.76 -8.49 -3.44
N TRP A 29 -3.51 -9.51 -2.61
CA TRP A 29 -2.34 -9.51 -1.73
C TRP A 29 -1.03 -9.55 -2.52
N ARG A 30 -0.94 -10.39 -3.55
CA ARG A 30 0.25 -10.47 -4.40
C ARG A 30 0.56 -9.12 -5.04
N GLU A 31 -0.43 -8.49 -5.65
CA GLU A 31 -0.28 -7.18 -6.27
C GLU A 31 0.11 -6.11 -5.24
N ALA A 32 -0.51 -6.11 -4.05
CA ALA A 32 -0.17 -5.20 -2.96
C ALA A 32 1.32 -5.28 -2.56
N THR A 33 1.87 -6.50 -2.48
CA THR A 33 3.29 -6.69 -2.13
C THR A 33 4.24 -6.23 -3.24
N VAL A 34 3.86 -6.41 -4.51
CA VAL A 34 4.62 -5.92 -5.67
C VAL A 34 4.61 -4.39 -5.68
N TYR A 35 3.41 -3.79 -5.57
CA TYR A 35 3.19 -2.35 -5.55
C TYR A 35 3.94 -1.68 -4.40
N ALA A 36 3.87 -2.25 -3.19
CA ALA A 36 4.66 -1.78 -2.06
C ALA A 36 6.16 -1.81 -2.39
N GLY A 37 6.67 -2.91 -2.94
CA GLY A 37 8.08 -3.05 -3.31
C GLY A 37 8.55 -2.04 -4.35
N GLU A 38 7.72 -1.72 -5.34
CA GLU A 38 8.02 -0.68 -6.35
C GLU A 38 8.01 0.72 -5.74
N LEU A 39 7.03 1.04 -4.90
CA LEU A 39 7.00 2.29 -4.14
C LEU A 39 8.23 2.43 -3.26
N PHE A 40 8.66 1.38 -2.56
CA PHE A 40 9.87 1.43 -1.75
C PHE A 40 11.14 1.68 -2.56
N LYS A 41 11.22 1.16 -3.79
CA LYS A 41 12.32 1.46 -4.70
C LYS A 41 12.31 2.94 -5.12
N ASP A 42 11.16 3.53 -5.41
CA ASP A 42 11.05 4.97 -5.74
C ASP A 42 11.27 5.89 -4.53
N VAL A 43 10.92 5.40 -3.34
CA VAL A 43 11.10 6.10 -2.06
C VAL A 43 12.58 6.27 -1.71
N ASP A 44 13.55 5.75 -2.46
CA ASP A 44 15.01 5.86 -2.29
C ASP A 44 15.48 7.02 -1.36
N GLY A 45 15.59 6.73 -0.06
CA GLY A 45 16.03 7.68 0.98
C GLY A 45 15.04 8.76 1.44
N LYS A 46 13.83 8.84 0.88
CA LYS A 46 12.72 9.72 1.27
C LYS A 46 12.08 9.30 2.61
N LEU A 47 11.96 8.00 2.88
CA LEU A 47 11.48 7.50 4.17
C LEU A 47 12.59 7.65 5.23
N ARG A 48 12.46 8.68 6.07
CA ARG A 48 13.41 9.04 7.13
C ARG A 48 13.07 8.36 8.45
N PRO A 49 14.06 8.09 9.32
CA PRO A 49 13.83 7.57 10.66
C PRO A 49 12.77 8.36 11.43
N GLY A 50 11.79 7.67 12.01
CA GLY A 50 10.66 8.28 12.71
C GLY A 50 9.45 8.55 11.82
N GLN A 51 9.54 8.22 10.52
CA GLN A 51 8.38 8.21 9.63
C GLN A 51 7.80 6.80 9.51
N GLU A 52 6.53 6.79 9.14
CA GLU A 52 5.75 5.59 8.83
C GLU A 52 5.13 5.73 7.45
N TRP A 53 4.99 4.60 6.78
CA TRP A 53 4.33 4.46 5.50
C TRP A 53 3.35 3.31 5.60
N THR A 54 2.19 3.45 4.97
CA THR A 54 1.17 2.41 4.99
C THR A 54 0.54 2.27 3.61
N LEU A 55 0.34 1.02 3.19
CA LEU A 55 -0.48 0.66 2.05
C LEU A 55 -1.67 -0.15 2.56
N GLU A 56 -2.86 0.40 2.39
CA GLU A 56 -4.11 -0.25 2.71
C GLU A 56 -4.78 -0.76 1.43
N VAL A 57 -5.25 -2.00 1.46
CA VAL A 57 -6.02 -2.61 0.36
C VAL A 57 -7.46 -2.72 0.81
N THR A 58 -8.38 -2.10 0.06
CA THR A 58 -9.82 -2.12 0.33
C THR A 58 -10.60 -2.80 -0.79
N ASP A 59 -11.75 -3.39 -0.48
CA ASP A 59 -12.69 -3.94 -1.48
C ASP A 59 -13.59 -2.86 -2.09
N GLU A 60 -14.45 -3.24 -3.04
CA GLU A 60 -15.43 -2.34 -3.66
C GLU A 60 -16.40 -1.67 -2.68
N ALA A 61 -16.74 -2.33 -1.58
CA ALA A 61 -17.55 -1.76 -0.51
C ALA A 61 -16.75 -0.86 0.46
N GLY A 62 -15.44 -0.70 0.24
CA GLY A 62 -14.56 0.15 1.04
C GLY A 62 -14.11 -0.48 2.36
N ASN A 63 -14.22 -1.80 2.53
CA ASN A 63 -13.69 -2.48 3.71
C ASN A 63 -12.20 -2.79 3.50
N SER A 64 -11.37 -2.43 4.48
CA SER A 64 -9.96 -2.78 4.49
C SER A 64 -9.79 -4.28 4.66
N ILE A 65 -9.22 -4.92 3.64
CA ILE A 65 -8.94 -6.36 3.61
C ILE A 65 -7.51 -6.63 4.07
N PHE A 66 -6.55 -5.82 3.60
CA PHE A 66 -5.14 -5.98 3.90
C PHE A 66 -4.48 -4.64 4.24
N ASN A 67 -3.44 -4.70 5.05
CA ASN A 67 -2.66 -3.52 5.43
C ASN A 67 -1.17 -3.88 5.53
N ILE A 68 -0.33 -3.14 4.80
CA ILE A 68 1.13 -3.22 4.87
C ILE A 68 1.60 -1.95 5.56
N HIS A 69 2.15 -2.09 6.76
CA HIS A 69 2.68 -0.98 7.54
C HIS A 69 4.19 -1.09 7.70
N ILE A 70 4.90 -0.02 7.34
CA ILE A 70 6.35 0.08 7.48
C ILE A 70 6.70 1.32 8.30
N SER A 71 7.33 1.08 9.44
CA SER A 71 7.80 2.12 10.34
C SER A 71 9.32 2.13 10.41
N THR A 72 9.88 3.33 10.50
CA THR A 72 11.31 3.53 10.70
C THR A 72 11.53 4.14 12.08
N LYS A 73 12.64 3.75 12.72
CA LYS A 73 13.01 4.27 14.03
C LYS A 73 14.48 4.67 14.06
N ASN A 74 14.78 5.75 14.76
CA ASN A 74 16.14 6.05 15.15
C ASN A 74 16.59 4.99 16.17
N LYS A 75 17.69 4.30 15.88
CA LYS A 75 18.45 3.62 16.93
C LYS A 75 19.36 4.68 17.57
N LYS A 76 19.08 4.98 18.84
CA LYS A 76 20.03 5.69 19.72
C LYS A 76 21.26 4.82 19.96
#